data_AF-A0AAD0M4H9-F1
#
_entry.id   AF-A0AAD0M4H9-F1
#
_cell.length_a   1.000
_cell.length_b   1.000
_cell.length_c   1.000
_cell.angle_alpha   90.00
_cell.angle_beta   90.00
_cell.angle_gamma   90.00
#
_symmetry.space_group_name_H-M   'P 1'
#
loop_
_entity.id
_entity.type
_entity.pdbx_description
1 polymer ?
#
loop_
_entity_poly.entity_id
_entity_poly.type
_entity_poly.pdbx_seq_one_letter_code
_entity_poly.pdbx_strand_id
1 'polypeptide(L)'
;MPRLDLYRHSPNPSPEQLVEVCDQFLKNTGEGDWQSVAQSAEHLSEQILGHYQTLKGVSQETTGLARVGEKLPHQVFYVFLYACLREHSSTGRMMEELESLYSDGEDSRARASMLGIWQSINLIMVPRPKLWGCDGKLKYSPSAFALMHESTLREQILCYWKMGAPGVQKILDDYSLMNESSRKLIDHHLCRLVYQSADSECHPARVILADKLDVVEDYQMRFKTLIQGIDYVSDQLFDERLSFAFSLAQSMPAEKLRQAFKGIDDCIYAAMHEEGFDENGEDLTLLEEPQLSVRRLVKILETAQAFGYSSLPQIHRCYRTSLEGRTDRDMMQDLLRGGFSPERQKMDVVTAWAEATLIAADEDYLLSFDLSEKLLAQLSGKKGTPGLRKALLATSTGREIALGQDLGL
;
A
#
# COMPACT_ATOMS: atom_id res chain seq x y z
N MET A 1 2.38 34.75 -25.43
CA MET A 1 1.93 35.38 -24.17
C MET A 1 2.41 36.83 -24.09
N PRO A 2 1.59 37.78 -23.59
CA PRO A 2 2.07 39.13 -23.27
C PRO A 2 3.12 39.07 -22.14
N ARG A 3 4.12 39.95 -22.17
CA ARG A 3 5.14 40.05 -21.11
C ARG A 3 4.49 40.65 -19.86
N LEU A 4 4.20 39.80 -18.88
CA LEU A 4 3.70 40.22 -17.57
C LEU A 4 4.85 40.80 -16.75
N ASP A 5 4.56 41.91 -16.06
CA ASP A 5 5.55 42.64 -15.28
C ASP A 5 4.89 43.26 -14.05
N LEU A 6 5.26 42.75 -12.88
CA LEU A 6 4.78 43.20 -11.58
C LEU A 6 5.14 44.67 -11.32
N TYR A 7 6.25 45.15 -11.88
CA TYR A 7 6.76 46.50 -11.66
C TYR A 7 6.31 47.53 -12.71
N ARG A 8 5.44 47.12 -13.65
CA ARG A 8 5.04 47.95 -14.81
C ARG A 8 4.48 49.32 -14.42
N HIS A 9 3.78 49.39 -13.28
CA HIS A 9 3.08 50.60 -12.83
C HIS A 9 3.67 51.23 -11.56
N SER A 10 4.46 50.50 -10.78
CA SER A 10 5.06 50.98 -9.53
C SER A 10 6.35 50.20 -9.20
N PRO A 11 7.41 50.86 -8.69
CA PRO A 11 8.58 50.17 -8.14
C PRO A 11 8.28 49.45 -6.81
N ASN A 12 7.16 49.80 -6.15
CA ASN A 12 6.65 49.14 -4.96
C ASN A 12 5.19 48.70 -5.20
N PRO A 13 4.98 47.56 -5.88
CA PRO A 13 3.65 47.05 -6.22
C PRO A 13 2.86 46.69 -4.95
N SER A 14 1.59 47.07 -4.91
CA SER A 14 0.67 46.68 -3.83
C SER A 14 0.25 45.20 -3.92
N PRO A 15 -0.24 44.58 -2.81
CA PRO A 15 -0.81 43.25 -2.84
C PRO A 15 -1.96 43.07 -3.86
N GLU A 16 -2.78 44.11 -4.07
CA GLU A 16 -3.86 44.10 -5.06
C GLU A 16 -3.31 44.07 -6.50
N GLN A 17 -2.26 44.84 -6.79
CA GLN A 17 -1.58 44.84 -8.09
C GLN A 17 -0.90 43.49 -8.36
N LEU A 18 -0.34 42.85 -7.32
CA LEU A 18 0.17 41.48 -7.43
C LEU A 18 -0.94 40.52 -7.88
N VAL A 19 -2.08 40.52 -7.18
CA VAL A 19 -3.20 39.65 -7.52
C VAL A 19 -3.71 39.93 -8.93
N GLU A 20 -3.79 41.20 -9.34
CA GLU A 20 -4.23 41.59 -10.68
C GLU A 20 -3.29 41.05 -11.79
N VAL A 21 -1.98 41.19 -11.63
CA VAL A 21 -1.00 40.69 -12.61
C VAL A 21 -1.05 39.16 -12.69
N CYS A 22 -1.21 38.47 -11.56
CA CYS A 22 -1.39 37.02 -11.51
C CYS A 22 -2.75 36.57 -12.09
N ASP A 23 -3.80 37.38 -11.96
CA ASP A 23 -5.10 37.12 -12.59
C ASP A 23 -5.02 37.23 -14.12
N GLN A 24 -4.28 38.23 -14.62
CA GLN A 24 -3.96 38.36 -16.04
C GLN A 24 -3.16 37.15 -16.55
N PHE A 25 -2.22 36.64 -15.76
CA PHE A 25 -1.53 35.38 -16.09
C PHE A 25 -2.53 34.23 -16.29
N LEU A 26 -3.39 33.97 -15.31
CA LEU A 26 -4.35 32.87 -15.36
C LEU A 26 -5.34 32.98 -16.52
N LYS A 27 -5.83 34.19 -16.84
CA LYS A 27 -6.71 34.39 -17.99
C LYS A 27 -6.05 34.00 -19.31
N ASN A 28 -4.73 34.20 -19.41
CA ASN A 28 -3.99 33.89 -20.62
C ASN A 28 -3.60 32.41 -20.72
N THR A 29 -3.61 31.61 -19.63
CA THR A 29 -3.11 30.21 -19.66
C THR A 29 -3.88 29.30 -20.63
N GLY A 30 -5.11 29.66 -21.01
CA GLY A 30 -5.92 28.92 -21.98
C GLY A 30 -5.62 29.23 -23.46
N GLU A 31 -4.86 30.29 -23.74
CA GLU A 31 -4.63 30.80 -25.11
C GLU A 31 -3.19 30.60 -25.61
N GLY A 32 -2.24 30.26 -24.73
CA GLY A 32 -0.82 30.11 -25.05
C GLY A 32 -0.35 28.66 -25.15
N ASP A 33 0.76 28.43 -25.85
CA ASP A 33 1.48 27.16 -25.73
C ASP A 33 2.04 26.99 -24.30
N TRP A 34 2.23 25.75 -23.86
CA TRP A 34 2.68 25.46 -22.49
C TRP A 34 4.06 26.06 -22.17
N GLN A 35 4.92 26.23 -23.19
CA GLN A 35 6.27 26.77 -23.02
C GLN A 35 6.22 28.25 -22.64
N SER A 36 5.43 29.05 -23.35
CA SER A 36 5.24 30.46 -23.07
C SER A 36 4.50 30.70 -21.77
N VAL A 37 3.56 29.81 -21.40
CA VAL A 37 2.91 29.83 -20.08
C VAL A 37 3.95 29.61 -18.97
N ALA A 38 4.74 28.53 -19.05
CA ALA A 38 5.74 28.22 -18.04
C ALA A 38 6.78 29.35 -17.91
N GLN A 39 7.30 29.86 -19.03
CA GLN A 39 8.26 30.96 -19.03
C GLN A 39 7.69 32.25 -18.41
N SER A 40 6.41 32.55 -18.66
CA SER A 40 5.76 33.71 -18.04
C SER A 40 5.58 33.51 -16.54
N ALA A 41 5.22 32.30 -16.12
CA ALA A 41 5.08 31.93 -14.72
C ALA A 41 6.43 32.02 -13.97
N GLU A 42 7.51 31.54 -14.59
CA GLU A 42 8.89 31.62 -14.08
C GLU A 42 9.31 33.07 -13.86
N HIS A 43 9.15 33.93 -14.88
CA HIS A 43 9.55 35.32 -14.75
C HIS A 43 8.74 36.04 -13.66
N LEU A 44 7.42 35.80 -13.62
CA LEU A 44 6.55 36.44 -12.65
C LEU A 44 6.84 35.94 -11.23
N SER A 45 7.04 34.65 -11.01
CA SER A 45 7.41 34.10 -9.70
C SER A 45 8.77 34.60 -9.21
N GLU A 46 9.76 34.77 -10.10
CA GLU A 46 11.05 35.41 -9.76
C GLU A 46 10.89 36.87 -9.35
N GLN A 47 10.04 37.64 -10.05
CA GLN A 47 9.73 39.02 -9.66
C GLN A 47 9.04 39.09 -8.30
N ILE A 48 8.10 38.18 -8.03
CA ILE A 48 7.37 38.10 -6.76
C ILE A 48 8.33 37.77 -5.62
N LEU A 49 9.14 36.71 -5.76
CA LEU A 49 10.14 36.35 -4.74
C LEU A 49 11.24 37.40 -4.60
N GLY A 50 11.59 38.12 -5.67
CA GLY A 50 12.50 39.26 -5.61
C GLY A 50 11.93 40.42 -4.78
N HIS A 51 10.61 40.64 -4.84
CA HIS A 51 9.93 41.70 -4.08
C HIS A 51 9.73 41.33 -2.61
N TYR A 52 9.06 40.19 -2.37
CA TYR A 52 8.59 39.76 -1.04
C TYR A 52 9.57 38.83 -0.31
N GLN A 53 10.69 38.48 -0.95
CA GLN A 53 11.77 37.59 -0.47
C GLN A 53 11.38 36.12 -0.30
N THR A 54 10.20 35.83 0.26
CA THR A 54 9.69 34.47 0.57
C THR A 54 8.19 34.37 0.29
N LEU A 55 7.68 33.16 0.04
CA LEU A 55 6.24 32.92 -0.10
C LEU A 55 5.49 33.16 1.20
N LYS A 56 6.13 32.95 2.36
CA LYS A 56 5.57 33.31 3.66
C LYS A 56 5.32 34.82 3.78
N GLY A 57 6.25 35.65 3.28
CA GLY A 57 6.07 37.10 3.18
C GLY A 57 4.89 37.47 2.29
N VAL A 58 4.79 36.84 1.11
CA VAL A 58 3.63 37.04 0.20
C VAL A 58 2.32 36.67 0.90
N SER A 59 2.27 35.53 1.59
CA SER A 59 1.10 35.07 2.34
C SER A 59 0.65 36.07 3.40
N GLN A 60 1.58 36.64 4.15
CA GLN A 60 1.29 37.66 5.17
C GLN A 60 0.72 38.95 4.56
N GLU A 61 1.34 39.46 3.50
CA GLU A 61 0.91 40.69 2.83
C GLU A 61 -0.42 40.53 2.08
N THR A 62 -0.73 39.32 1.62
CA THR A 62 -1.95 39.02 0.85
C THR A 62 -3.05 38.34 1.67
N THR A 63 -2.90 38.20 3.00
CA THR A 63 -3.86 37.49 3.86
C THR A 63 -5.29 38.04 3.74
N GLY A 64 -5.45 39.35 3.58
CA GLY A 64 -6.76 40.00 3.40
C GLY A 64 -7.42 39.77 2.03
N LEU A 65 -6.67 39.25 1.05
CA LEU A 65 -7.10 38.99 -0.32
C LEU A 65 -7.30 37.50 -0.61
N ALA A 66 -6.73 36.62 0.21
CA ALA A 66 -6.93 35.18 0.14
C ALA A 66 -8.32 34.78 0.66
N ARG A 67 -8.88 33.67 0.16
CA ARG A 67 -10.14 33.14 0.70
C ARG A 67 -9.89 32.49 2.06
N VAL A 68 -10.93 32.37 2.87
CA VAL A 68 -10.84 31.69 4.17
C VAL A 68 -10.31 30.26 3.99
N GLY A 69 -9.22 29.95 4.70
CA GLY A 69 -8.54 28.65 4.63
C GLY A 69 -7.46 28.53 3.55
N GLU A 70 -7.26 29.54 2.70
CA GLU A 70 -6.20 29.58 1.71
C GLU A 70 -4.98 30.36 2.23
N LYS A 71 -3.76 29.87 1.95
CA LYS A 71 -2.52 30.55 2.36
C LYS A 71 -2.04 31.63 1.40
N LEU A 72 -2.44 31.53 0.14
CA LEU A 72 -2.17 32.51 -0.91
C LEU A 72 -3.45 32.74 -1.69
N PRO A 73 -3.66 33.94 -2.26
CA PRO A 73 -4.67 34.12 -3.29
C PRO A 73 -4.46 33.11 -4.41
N HIS A 74 -5.56 32.51 -4.87
CA HIS A 74 -5.57 31.50 -5.93
C HIS A 74 -4.71 31.89 -7.14
N GLN A 75 -4.78 33.14 -7.58
CA GLN A 75 -4.00 33.67 -8.70
C GLN A 75 -2.50 33.54 -8.48
N VAL A 76 -2.03 33.96 -7.30
CA VAL A 76 -0.61 33.93 -6.94
C VAL A 76 -0.13 32.49 -6.83
N PHE A 77 -0.90 31.64 -6.16
CA PHE A 77 -0.60 30.22 -6.01
C PHE A 77 -0.33 29.51 -7.35
N TYR A 78 -1.20 29.72 -8.34
CA TYR A 78 -1.04 29.07 -9.65
C TYR A 78 0.18 29.56 -10.44
N VAL A 79 0.63 30.81 -10.25
CA VAL A 79 1.89 31.27 -10.86
C VAL A 79 3.06 30.39 -10.40
N PHE A 80 3.15 30.08 -9.11
CA PHE A 80 4.20 29.22 -8.57
C PHE A 80 4.04 27.75 -9.01
N LEU A 81 2.81 27.26 -9.10
CA LEU A 81 2.55 25.93 -9.65
C LEU A 81 3.05 25.82 -11.09
N TYR A 82 2.67 26.76 -11.97
CA TYR A 82 3.09 26.72 -13.38
C TYR A 82 4.59 26.90 -13.54
N ALA A 83 5.24 27.71 -12.70
CA ALA A 83 6.70 27.89 -12.72
C ALA A 83 7.43 26.58 -12.39
N CYS A 84 6.90 25.78 -11.47
CA CYS A 84 7.51 24.51 -11.06
C CYS A 84 7.27 23.33 -12.03
N LEU A 85 6.54 23.53 -13.14
CA LEU A 85 6.22 22.44 -14.08
C LEU A 85 7.43 21.96 -14.89
N ARG A 86 8.38 22.84 -15.19
CA ARG A 86 9.59 22.50 -15.94
C ARG A 86 10.85 22.94 -15.19
N GLU A 87 11.98 22.41 -15.64
CA GLU A 87 13.26 22.76 -15.07
C GLU A 87 13.77 24.13 -15.54
N HIS A 88 14.22 24.95 -14.60
CA HIS A 88 14.93 26.23 -14.78
C HIS A 88 15.77 26.55 -13.52
N SER A 89 16.55 27.64 -13.53
CA SER A 89 17.51 27.98 -12.45
C SER A 89 16.87 28.17 -11.06
N SER A 90 15.62 28.59 -11.02
CA SER A 90 14.92 28.95 -9.78
C SER A 90 13.96 27.88 -9.28
N THR A 91 13.81 26.76 -10.02
CA THR A 91 12.84 25.70 -9.72
C THR A 91 12.99 25.14 -8.31
N GLY A 92 14.23 24.84 -7.89
CA GLY A 92 14.50 24.26 -6.57
C GLY A 92 14.04 25.18 -5.43
N ARG A 93 14.39 26.46 -5.52
CA ARG A 93 13.96 27.47 -4.55
C ARG A 93 12.43 27.61 -4.52
N MET A 94 11.76 27.59 -5.67
CA MET A 94 10.30 27.71 -5.72
C MET A 94 9.62 26.50 -5.06
N MET A 95 10.11 25.29 -5.28
CA MET A 95 9.60 24.09 -4.62
C MET A 95 9.82 24.14 -3.10
N GLU A 96 10.98 24.60 -2.64
CA GLU A 96 11.29 24.77 -1.21
C GLU A 96 10.40 25.82 -0.54
N GLU A 97 10.11 26.93 -1.22
CA GLU A 97 9.17 27.95 -0.72
C GLU A 97 7.75 27.40 -0.64
N LEU A 98 7.31 26.62 -1.64
CA LEU A 98 6.01 25.93 -1.60
C LEU A 98 5.97 24.91 -0.46
N GLU A 99 7.04 24.15 -0.24
CA GLU A 99 7.15 23.23 0.90
C GLU A 99 7.04 23.97 2.22
N SER A 100 7.83 25.03 2.42
CA SER A 100 7.82 25.80 3.65
C SER A 100 6.45 26.40 3.96
N LEU A 101 5.65 26.71 2.94
CA LEU A 101 4.33 27.28 3.14
C LEU A 101 3.24 26.21 3.31
N TYR A 102 3.32 25.06 2.65
CA TYR A 102 2.23 24.09 2.54
C TYR A 102 2.48 22.73 3.24
N SER A 103 3.64 22.51 3.85
CA SER A 103 3.99 21.21 4.45
C SER A 103 3.13 20.79 5.65
N ASP A 104 2.45 21.73 6.33
CA ASP A 104 1.56 21.43 7.47
C ASP A 104 0.23 20.79 7.05
N GLY A 105 -0.12 20.83 5.76
CA GLY A 105 -1.32 20.23 5.22
C GLY A 105 -2.63 20.95 5.57
N GLU A 106 -2.60 22.16 6.13
CA GLU A 106 -3.82 22.89 6.52
C GLU A 106 -4.65 23.36 5.31
N ASP A 107 -3.99 23.69 4.19
CA ASP A 107 -4.63 24.10 2.94
C ASP A 107 -4.88 22.90 2.01
N SER A 108 -5.99 22.20 2.27
CA SER A 108 -6.38 21.00 1.52
C SER A 108 -6.64 21.28 0.03
N ARG A 109 -7.08 22.48 -0.33
CA ARG A 109 -7.36 22.87 -1.72
C ARG A 109 -6.05 23.03 -2.50
N ALA A 110 -5.07 23.75 -1.95
CA ALA A 110 -3.76 23.89 -2.57
C ALA A 110 -3.10 22.52 -2.77
N ARG A 111 -3.18 21.64 -1.77
CA ARG A 111 -2.66 20.26 -1.87
C ARG A 111 -3.33 19.46 -2.98
N ALA A 112 -4.65 19.52 -3.09
CA ALA A 112 -5.39 18.87 -4.17
C ALA A 112 -4.97 19.40 -5.55
N SER A 113 -4.78 20.72 -5.69
CA SER A 113 -4.31 21.34 -6.93
C SER A 113 -2.88 20.94 -7.31
N MET A 114 -1.95 20.87 -6.34
CA MET A 114 -0.57 20.42 -6.59
C MET A 114 -0.51 18.98 -7.10
N LEU A 115 -1.31 18.08 -6.51
CA LEU A 115 -1.41 16.69 -6.94
C LEU A 115 -2.15 16.53 -8.28
N GLY A 116 -3.14 17.38 -8.53
CA GLY A 116 -4.02 17.29 -9.69
C GLY A 116 -3.51 17.97 -10.96
N ILE A 117 -2.53 18.89 -10.87
CA ILE A 117 -2.12 19.72 -12.03
C ILE A 117 -1.71 18.87 -13.24
N TRP A 118 -1.02 17.75 -13.00
CA TRP A 118 -0.55 16.82 -14.04
C TRP A 118 -1.64 16.02 -14.74
N GLN A 119 -2.88 16.05 -14.25
CA GLN A 119 -4.02 15.41 -14.91
C GLN A 119 -4.53 16.22 -16.13
N SER A 120 -4.05 17.46 -16.29
CA SER A 120 -4.40 18.29 -17.44
C SER A 120 -3.76 17.73 -18.73
N ILE A 121 -4.59 17.46 -19.74
CA ILE A 121 -4.17 16.96 -21.06
C ILE A 121 -3.12 17.87 -21.70
N ASN A 122 -3.20 19.18 -21.45
CA ASN A 122 -2.29 20.18 -22.00
C ASN A 122 -0.86 20.07 -21.46
N LEU A 123 -0.64 19.31 -20.37
CA LEU A 123 0.66 19.15 -19.73
C LEU A 123 1.33 17.80 -20.03
N ILE A 124 0.70 16.93 -20.83
CA ILE A 124 1.23 15.60 -21.18
C ILE A 124 2.61 15.71 -21.86
N MET A 125 2.82 16.74 -22.68
CA MET A 125 4.05 16.93 -23.45
C MET A 125 5.14 17.72 -22.69
N VAL A 126 4.86 18.17 -21.46
CA VAL A 126 5.82 18.97 -20.68
C VAL A 126 6.90 18.06 -20.11
N PRO A 127 8.19 18.30 -20.42
CA PRO A 127 9.29 17.54 -19.82
C PRO A 127 9.34 17.77 -18.31
N ARG A 128 9.13 16.70 -17.54
CA ARG A 128 9.15 16.78 -16.07
C ARG A 128 10.57 16.93 -15.55
N PRO A 129 10.81 17.82 -14.56
CA PRO A 129 12.07 17.88 -13.83
C PRO A 129 12.44 16.51 -13.23
N LYS A 130 13.74 16.24 -13.12
CA LYS A 130 14.26 15.03 -12.47
C LYS A 130 14.84 15.38 -11.11
N LEU A 131 14.65 14.49 -10.14
CA LEU A 131 15.14 14.66 -8.77
C LEU A 131 16.66 14.49 -8.75
N TRP A 132 17.14 13.48 -9.46
CA TRP A 132 18.54 13.27 -9.74
C TRP A 132 18.89 13.72 -11.15
N GLY A 133 19.94 14.51 -11.27
CA GLY A 133 20.45 14.98 -12.56
C GLY A 133 20.98 13.86 -13.45
N CYS A 134 21.26 14.18 -14.70
CA CYS A 134 21.91 13.24 -15.63
C CYS A 134 23.31 12.82 -15.18
N ASP A 135 23.95 13.62 -14.31
CA ASP A 135 25.22 13.31 -13.64
C ASP A 135 25.05 12.43 -12.38
N GLY A 136 23.81 12.05 -12.06
CA GLY A 136 23.45 11.23 -10.90
C GLY A 136 23.34 12.01 -9.59
N LYS A 137 23.62 13.32 -9.56
CA LYS A 137 23.59 14.11 -8.32
C LYS A 137 22.17 14.52 -7.94
N LEU A 138 21.90 14.57 -6.64
CA LEU A 138 20.65 15.09 -6.12
C LEU A 138 20.55 16.60 -6.42
N LYS A 139 19.49 17.03 -7.10
CA LYS A 139 19.30 18.43 -7.53
C LYS A 139 18.32 19.21 -6.65
N TYR A 140 17.32 18.53 -6.12
CA TYR A 140 16.23 19.13 -5.37
C TYR A 140 16.02 18.38 -4.04
N SER A 141 15.47 19.07 -3.04
CA SER A 141 14.97 18.44 -1.82
C SER A 141 13.85 17.44 -2.16
N PRO A 142 13.97 16.14 -1.87
CA PRO A 142 12.93 15.15 -2.18
C PRO A 142 11.54 15.50 -1.65
N SER A 143 11.43 16.04 -0.43
CA SER A 143 10.14 16.38 0.17
C SER A 143 9.47 17.57 -0.52
N ALA A 144 10.23 18.61 -0.88
CA ALA A 144 9.74 19.71 -1.70
C ALA A 144 9.33 19.24 -3.10
N PHE A 145 10.16 18.41 -3.72
CA PHE A 145 9.91 17.87 -5.05
C PHE A 145 8.64 17.01 -5.09
N ALA A 146 8.39 16.23 -4.04
CA ALA A 146 7.23 15.34 -3.95
C ALA A 146 5.89 16.07 -3.97
N LEU A 147 5.82 17.33 -3.53
CA LEU A 147 4.57 18.09 -3.52
C LEU A 147 3.92 18.19 -4.91
N MET A 148 4.74 18.31 -5.94
CA MET A 148 4.27 18.43 -7.32
C MET A 148 4.67 17.27 -8.22
N HIS A 149 5.77 16.59 -7.93
CA HIS A 149 6.38 15.61 -8.83
C HIS A 149 6.51 14.23 -8.18
N GLU A 150 5.56 13.87 -7.31
CA GLU A 150 5.57 12.61 -6.56
C GLU A 150 5.71 11.38 -7.46
N SER A 151 5.00 11.35 -8.59
CA SER A 151 5.10 10.24 -9.56
C SER A 151 6.51 10.12 -10.12
N THR A 152 7.11 11.22 -10.56
CA THR A 152 8.48 11.27 -11.07
C THR A 152 9.52 10.90 -10.01
N LEU A 153 9.28 11.24 -8.74
CA LEU A 153 10.11 10.81 -7.62
C LEU A 153 10.04 9.28 -7.44
N ARG A 154 8.82 8.73 -7.39
CA ARG A 154 8.58 7.29 -7.24
C ARG A 154 9.20 6.49 -8.38
N GLU A 155 9.06 6.97 -9.62
CA GLU A 155 9.69 6.36 -10.80
C GLU A 155 11.22 6.33 -10.69
N GLN A 156 11.85 7.43 -10.29
CA GLN A 156 13.32 7.47 -10.15
C GLN A 156 13.81 6.58 -9.01
N ILE A 157 13.13 6.55 -7.86
CA ILE A 157 13.44 5.62 -6.77
C ILE A 157 13.33 4.18 -7.28
N LEU A 158 12.27 3.86 -8.03
CA LEU A 158 12.09 2.53 -8.61
C LEU A 158 13.20 2.19 -9.63
N CYS A 159 13.64 3.15 -10.44
CA CYS A 159 14.77 2.96 -11.36
C CYS A 159 16.06 2.59 -10.61
N TYR A 160 16.39 3.31 -9.53
CA TYR A 160 17.55 2.97 -8.70
C TYR A 160 17.35 1.64 -7.96
N TRP A 161 16.16 1.37 -7.44
CA TRP A 161 15.83 0.09 -6.81
C TRP A 161 16.08 -1.10 -7.74
N LYS A 162 15.68 -0.99 -9.02
CA LYS A 162 15.92 -2.03 -10.04
C LYS A 162 17.40 -2.26 -10.36
N MET A 163 18.30 -1.34 -9.99
CA MET A 163 19.75 -1.56 -10.07
C MET A 163 20.29 -2.42 -8.91
N GLY A 164 19.43 -2.80 -7.96
CA GLY A 164 19.79 -3.60 -6.78
C GLY A 164 20.49 -2.79 -5.70
N ALA A 165 21.29 -3.47 -4.88
CA ALA A 165 22.05 -2.86 -3.78
C ALA A 165 22.84 -1.60 -4.16
N PRO A 166 23.55 -1.53 -5.30
CA PRO A 166 24.27 -0.32 -5.70
C PRO A 166 23.36 0.90 -5.88
N GLY A 167 22.15 0.72 -6.42
CA GLY A 167 21.21 1.82 -6.62
C GLY A 167 20.57 2.29 -5.32
N VAL A 168 20.26 1.36 -4.41
CA VAL A 168 19.80 1.71 -3.05
C VAL A 168 20.90 2.46 -2.29
N GLN A 169 22.12 1.94 -2.31
CA GLN A 169 23.26 2.59 -1.65
C GLN A 169 23.49 4.00 -2.18
N LYS A 170 23.42 4.19 -3.50
CA LYS A 170 23.52 5.51 -4.12
C LYS A 170 22.52 6.51 -3.53
N ILE A 171 21.26 6.10 -3.34
CA ILE A 171 20.24 6.96 -2.74
C ILE A 171 20.61 7.31 -1.29
N LEU A 172 21.09 6.33 -0.53
CA LEU A 172 21.51 6.53 0.87
C LEU A 172 22.76 7.43 0.98
N ASP A 173 23.69 7.36 0.03
CA ASP A 173 24.88 8.22 -0.01
C ASP A 173 24.49 9.70 -0.15
N ASP A 174 23.39 9.99 -0.85
CA ASP A 174 22.82 11.33 -1.00
C ASP A 174 22.12 11.85 0.29
N TYR A 175 21.94 11.03 1.35
CA TYR A 175 21.21 11.45 2.56
C TYR A 175 21.85 12.64 3.27
N SER A 176 23.17 12.78 3.18
CA SER A 176 23.89 13.93 3.73
C SER A 176 23.42 15.26 3.13
N LEU A 177 22.87 15.23 1.92
CA LEU A 177 22.32 16.38 1.18
C LEU A 177 20.83 16.60 1.44
N MET A 178 20.16 15.69 2.15
CA MET A 178 18.72 15.72 2.41
C MET A 178 18.39 16.26 3.80
N ASN A 179 17.30 17.00 3.92
CA ASN A 179 16.69 17.34 5.21
C ASN A 179 15.98 16.13 5.83
N GLU A 180 15.54 16.23 7.10
CA GLU A 180 14.91 15.11 7.82
C GLU A 180 13.61 14.64 7.15
N SER A 181 12.76 15.57 6.69
CA SER A 181 11.50 15.26 6.01
C SER A 181 11.72 14.45 4.73
N SER A 182 12.74 14.82 3.96
CA SER A 182 13.17 14.12 2.75
C SER A 182 13.68 12.72 3.06
N ARG A 183 14.52 12.55 4.09
CA ARG A 183 15.01 11.22 4.50
C ARG A 183 13.85 10.32 4.91
N LYS A 184 12.91 10.81 5.71
CA LYS A 184 11.71 10.06 6.11
C LYS A 184 10.85 9.64 4.90
N LEU A 185 10.68 10.54 3.94
CA LEU A 185 9.95 10.25 2.70
C LEU A 185 10.64 9.16 1.86
N ILE A 186 11.96 9.27 1.68
CA ILE A 186 12.74 8.28 0.93
C ILE A 186 12.75 6.93 1.66
N ASP A 187 12.97 6.93 2.97
CA ASP A 187 12.90 5.73 3.81
C ASP A 187 11.54 5.03 3.64
N HIS A 188 10.43 5.78 3.71
CA HIS A 188 9.09 5.23 3.50
C HIS A 188 8.94 4.56 2.12
N HIS A 189 9.42 5.21 1.05
CA HIS A 189 9.34 4.63 -0.30
C HIS A 189 10.23 3.40 -0.48
N LEU A 190 11.46 3.43 0.02
CA LEU A 190 12.39 2.30 -0.06
C LEU A 190 11.88 1.10 0.76
N CYS A 191 11.42 1.33 2.00
CA CYS A 191 10.86 0.29 2.85
C CYS A 191 9.63 -0.34 2.21
N ARG A 192 8.72 0.47 1.65
CA ARG A 192 7.56 -0.03 0.91
C ARG A 192 7.95 -0.93 -0.26
N LEU A 193 9.01 -0.61 -1.01
CA LEU A 193 9.52 -1.48 -2.08
C LEU A 193 10.05 -2.81 -1.54
N VAL A 194 10.74 -2.79 -0.40
CA VAL A 194 11.18 -4.01 0.29
C VAL A 194 9.97 -4.85 0.71
N TYR A 195 8.96 -4.25 1.34
CA TYR A 195 7.77 -4.98 1.83
C TYR A 195 6.95 -5.59 0.69
N GLN A 196 6.93 -4.94 -0.47
CA GLN A 196 6.29 -5.46 -1.68
C GLN A 196 7.15 -6.51 -2.41
N SER A 197 8.44 -6.62 -2.07
CA SER A 197 9.32 -7.62 -2.64
C SER A 197 9.11 -8.99 -1.98
N ALA A 198 9.02 -10.04 -2.80
CA ALA A 198 8.94 -11.42 -2.35
C ALA A 198 10.32 -11.99 -1.97
N ASP A 199 11.32 -11.14 -1.74
CA ASP A 199 12.71 -11.54 -1.63
C ASP A 199 13.06 -12.11 -0.25
N SER A 200 14.13 -12.89 -0.19
CA SER A 200 14.72 -13.42 1.04
C SER A 200 15.17 -12.32 2.00
N GLU A 201 15.28 -12.64 3.30
CA GLU A 201 15.90 -11.77 4.31
C GLU A 201 17.35 -11.39 3.97
N CYS A 202 18.07 -12.30 3.31
CA CYS A 202 19.47 -12.08 2.92
C CYS A 202 19.61 -11.23 1.64
N HIS A 203 18.52 -10.72 1.09
CA HIS A 203 18.57 -9.92 -0.13
C HIS A 203 19.44 -8.66 0.11
N PRO A 204 20.42 -8.34 -0.75
CA PRO A 204 21.36 -7.25 -0.49
C PRO A 204 20.71 -5.89 -0.19
N ALA A 205 19.62 -5.55 -0.89
CA ALA A 205 18.88 -4.30 -0.62
C ALA A 205 18.16 -4.30 0.75
N ARG A 206 17.67 -5.47 1.20
CA ARG A 206 17.03 -5.68 2.52
C ARG A 206 18.06 -5.50 3.63
N VAL A 207 19.26 -6.07 3.45
CA VAL A 207 20.37 -5.93 4.41
C VAL A 207 20.81 -4.48 4.57
N ILE A 208 20.92 -3.73 3.47
CA ILE A 208 21.29 -2.31 3.49
C ILE A 208 20.25 -1.46 4.23
N LEU A 209 18.96 -1.82 4.15
CA LEU A 209 17.86 -1.08 4.76
C LEU A 209 17.44 -1.63 6.13
N ALA A 210 18.18 -2.59 6.70
CA ALA A 210 17.75 -3.34 7.89
C ALA A 210 17.46 -2.45 9.10
N ASP A 211 18.15 -1.32 9.26
CA ASP A 211 17.91 -0.34 10.34
C ASP A 211 16.60 0.44 10.18
N LYS A 212 15.99 0.40 9.00
CA LYS A 212 14.82 1.20 8.61
C LYS A 212 13.53 0.40 8.52
N LEU A 213 13.66 -0.91 8.37
CA LEU A 213 12.53 -1.81 8.17
C LEU A 213 11.83 -2.09 9.50
N ASP A 214 10.51 -1.94 9.49
CA ASP A 214 9.65 -2.47 10.52
C ASP A 214 9.38 -3.95 10.21
N VAL A 215 9.95 -4.82 11.05
CA VAL A 215 9.81 -6.28 10.91
C VAL A 215 8.36 -6.75 11.00
N VAL A 216 7.49 -6.05 11.75
CA VAL A 216 6.08 -6.40 11.88
C VAL A 216 5.35 -6.05 10.59
N GLU A 217 5.53 -4.83 10.08
CA GLU A 217 4.94 -4.40 8.81
C GLU A 217 5.42 -5.28 7.63
N ASP A 218 6.70 -5.62 7.61
CA ASP A 218 7.30 -6.51 6.61
C ASP A 218 6.61 -7.88 6.58
N TYR A 219 6.43 -8.52 7.75
CA TYR A 219 5.71 -9.78 7.83
C TYR A 219 4.27 -9.68 7.36
N GLN A 220 3.54 -8.63 7.79
CA GLN A 220 2.15 -8.41 7.40
C GLN A 220 2.03 -8.25 5.87
N MET A 221 2.94 -7.52 5.25
CA MET A 221 2.96 -7.31 3.81
C MET A 221 3.34 -8.57 3.03
N ARG A 222 4.33 -9.34 3.49
CA ARG A 222 4.68 -10.66 2.92
C ARG A 222 3.48 -11.59 2.92
N PHE A 223 2.73 -11.60 4.03
CA PHE A 223 1.54 -12.41 4.15
C PHE A 223 0.43 -11.95 3.19
N LYS A 224 0.19 -10.64 3.09
CA LYS A 224 -0.76 -10.08 2.13
C LYS A 224 -0.42 -10.50 0.69
N THR A 225 0.85 -10.41 0.29
CA THR A 225 1.31 -10.84 -1.04
C THR A 225 1.21 -12.36 -1.25
N LEU A 226 1.34 -13.16 -0.19
CA LEU A 226 1.14 -14.60 -0.25
C LEU A 226 -0.34 -14.95 -0.53
N ILE A 227 -1.27 -14.28 0.16
CA ILE A 227 -2.72 -14.49 -0.02
C ILE A 227 -3.21 -13.95 -1.35
N GLN A 228 -2.72 -12.80 -1.81
CA GLN A 228 -3.08 -12.23 -3.12
C GLN A 228 -2.77 -13.18 -4.29
N GLY A 229 -1.84 -14.12 -4.13
CA GLY A 229 -1.45 -15.09 -5.15
C GLY A 229 -1.83 -16.53 -4.84
N ILE A 230 -2.84 -16.74 -3.97
CA ILE A 230 -3.12 -18.05 -3.39
C ILE A 230 -3.55 -19.12 -4.41
N ASP A 231 -4.19 -18.74 -5.51
CA ASP A 231 -4.74 -19.64 -6.54
C ASP A 231 -3.93 -19.66 -7.85
N TYR A 232 -3.27 -18.57 -8.24
CA TYR A 232 -2.56 -18.49 -9.54
C TYR A 232 -1.04 -18.59 -9.49
N VAL A 233 -0.39 -18.47 -8.32
CA VAL A 233 1.07 -18.60 -8.21
C VAL A 233 1.49 -20.07 -8.32
N SER A 234 2.69 -20.37 -8.85
CA SER A 234 3.22 -21.73 -8.90
C SER A 234 3.48 -22.30 -7.49
N ASP A 235 3.39 -23.62 -7.32
CA ASP A 235 3.63 -24.27 -6.02
C ASP A 235 5.03 -23.97 -5.46
N GLN A 236 6.05 -23.96 -6.32
CA GLN A 236 7.41 -23.63 -5.91
C GLN A 236 7.51 -22.20 -5.35
N LEU A 237 6.95 -21.22 -6.06
CA LEU A 237 7.03 -19.83 -5.63
C LEU A 237 6.18 -19.56 -4.38
N PHE A 238 5.03 -20.24 -4.24
CA PHE A 238 4.24 -20.21 -3.01
C PHE A 238 5.05 -20.74 -1.82
N ASP A 239 5.70 -21.89 -1.98
CA ASP A 239 6.49 -22.52 -0.92
C ASP A 239 7.72 -21.69 -0.52
N GLU A 240 8.40 -21.08 -1.49
CA GLU A 240 9.50 -20.15 -1.24
C GLU A 240 9.03 -18.92 -0.44
N ARG A 241 7.92 -18.29 -0.85
CA ARG A 241 7.35 -17.12 -0.15
C ARG A 241 6.89 -17.45 1.26
N LEU A 242 6.23 -18.60 1.42
CA LEU A 242 5.82 -19.11 2.73
C LEU A 242 7.03 -19.29 3.65
N SER A 243 8.08 -19.93 3.15
CA SER A 243 9.34 -20.13 3.87
C SER A 243 9.96 -18.80 4.29
N PHE A 244 9.99 -17.80 3.40
CA PHE A 244 10.54 -16.48 3.72
C PHE A 244 9.70 -15.70 4.74
N ALA A 245 8.38 -15.82 4.73
CA ALA A 245 7.52 -15.18 5.72
C ALA A 245 7.73 -15.79 7.11
N PHE A 246 7.80 -17.12 7.21
CA PHE A 246 7.97 -17.80 8.49
C PHE A 246 9.41 -17.82 9.01
N SER A 247 10.41 -17.67 8.15
CA SER A 247 11.79 -17.37 8.58
C SER A 247 11.83 -16.06 9.37
N LEU A 248 11.07 -15.06 8.93
CA LEU A 248 10.97 -13.77 9.62
C LEU A 248 10.26 -13.91 10.96
N ALA A 249 9.18 -14.69 11.01
CA ALA A 249 8.51 -15.00 12.27
C ALA A 249 9.44 -15.67 13.30
N GLN A 250 10.35 -16.56 12.87
CA GLN A 250 11.30 -17.24 13.77
C GLN A 250 12.31 -16.28 14.40
N SER A 251 12.70 -15.21 13.72
CA SER A 251 13.66 -14.24 14.24
C SER A 251 13.01 -13.16 15.13
N MET A 252 11.68 -13.09 15.17
CA MET A 252 10.96 -12.07 15.94
C MET A 252 10.84 -12.38 17.44
N PRO A 253 10.89 -11.34 18.30
CA PRO A 253 10.42 -11.45 19.68
C PRO A 253 8.93 -11.81 19.74
N ALA A 254 8.54 -12.61 20.73
CA ALA A 254 7.16 -13.10 20.89
C ALA A 254 6.09 -11.99 20.94
N GLU A 255 6.41 -10.82 21.47
CA GLU A 255 5.49 -9.67 21.51
C GLU A 255 5.22 -9.10 20.11
N LYS A 256 6.27 -8.95 19.29
CA LYS A 256 6.16 -8.49 17.90
C LYS A 256 5.48 -9.54 17.02
N LEU A 257 5.75 -10.82 17.28
CA LEU A 257 5.15 -11.91 16.53
C LEU A 257 3.62 -11.93 16.65
N ARG A 258 3.06 -11.66 17.84
CA ARG A 258 1.61 -11.51 18.01
C ARG A 258 1.04 -10.35 17.20
N GLN A 259 1.76 -9.23 17.12
CA GLN A 259 1.36 -8.09 16.29
C GLN A 259 1.48 -8.42 14.79
N ALA A 260 2.48 -9.19 14.41
CA ALA A 260 2.70 -9.62 13.03
C ALA A 260 1.57 -10.55 12.55
N PHE A 261 1.09 -11.46 13.40
CA PHE A 261 -0.06 -12.32 13.09
C PHE A 261 -1.37 -11.57 12.85
N LYS A 262 -1.48 -10.30 13.28
CA LYS A 262 -2.59 -9.45 12.87
C LYS A 262 -2.69 -9.31 11.34
N GLY A 263 -1.58 -9.43 10.60
CA GLY A 263 -1.63 -9.47 9.14
C GLY A 263 -2.40 -10.66 8.57
N ILE A 264 -2.38 -11.81 9.27
CA ILE A 264 -3.22 -12.96 8.92
C ILE A 264 -4.67 -12.62 9.20
N ASP A 265 -4.96 -12.05 10.37
CA ASP A 265 -6.30 -11.64 10.75
C ASP A 265 -6.89 -10.61 9.78
N ASP A 266 -6.08 -9.63 9.35
CA ASP A 266 -6.45 -8.57 8.41
C ASP A 266 -6.73 -9.15 7.02
N CYS A 267 -6.00 -10.18 6.59
CA CYS A 267 -6.28 -10.89 5.33
C CYS A 267 -7.58 -11.70 5.41
N ILE A 268 -7.83 -12.37 6.54
CA ILE A 268 -9.12 -13.06 6.79
C ILE A 268 -10.26 -12.03 6.79
N TYR A 269 -10.09 -10.91 7.49
CA TYR A 269 -11.08 -9.84 7.55
C TYR A 269 -11.38 -9.25 6.17
N ALA A 270 -10.34 -8.89 5.41
CA ALA A 270 -10.46 -8.32 4.08
C ALA A 270 -11.20 -9.27 3.14
N ALA A 271 -10.83 -10.56 3.12
CA ALA A 271 -11.53 -11.58 2.33
C ALA A 271 -13.03 -11.72 2.66
N MET A 272 -13.47 -11.30 3.83
CA MET A 272 -14.84 -11.43 4.32
C MET A 272 -15.67 -10.16 4.19
N HIS A 273 -15.06 -9.00 3.92
CA HIS A 273 -15.73 -7.70 3.89
C HIS A 273 -15.42 -6.87 2.63
N GLU A 274 -14.38 -7.21 1.87
CA GLU A 274 -14.12 -6.62 0.56
C GLU A 274 -15.05 -7.29 -0.46
N GLU A 275 -16.28 -6.80 -0.54
CA GLU A 275 -17.14 -7.05 -1.71
C GLU A 275 -16.48 -6.37 -2.91
N GLY A 276 -16.14 -7.15 -3.92
CA GLY A 276 -15.56 -6.64 -5.16
C GLY A 276 -16.13 -7.40 -6.33
N PHE A 277 -16.73 -6.69 -7.26
CA PHE A 277 -16.88 -7.18 -8.62
C PHE A 277 -15.74 -6.59 -9.45
N ASP A 278 -15.15 -7.37 -10.33
CA ASP A 278 -14.20 -6.83 -11.30
C ASP A 278 -14.93 -5.92 -12.31
N GLU A 279 -14.18 -5.29 -13.22
CA GLU A 279 -14.77 -4.42 -14.26
C GLU A 279 -15.73 -5.18 -15.21
N ASN A 280 -15.69 -6.52 -15.21
CA ASN A 280 -16.55 -7.40 -15.98
C ASN A 280 -17.77 -7.91 -15.18
N GLY A 281 -17.91 -7.53 -13.91
CA GLY A 281 -18.99 -8.00 -13.04
C GLY A 281 -18.76 -9.40 -12.47
N GLU A 282 -17.54 -9.94 -12.53
CA GLU A 282 -17.17 -11.20 -11.89
C GLU A 282 -16.88 -10.97 -10.41
N ASP A 283 -17.41 -11.86 -9.57
CA ASP A 283 -17.22 -11.82 -8.13
C ASP A 283 -15.76 -12.14 -7.79
N LEU A 284 -15.00 -11.11 -7.39
CA LEU A 284 -13.59 -11.21 -7.02
C LEU A 284 -13.37 -12.09 -5.77
N THR A 285 -14.44 -12.54 -5.11
CA THR A 285 -14.37 -13.46 -3.98
C THR A 285 -14.36 -14.93 -4.40
N LEU A 286 -14.66 -15.26 -5.65
CA LEU A 286 -14.61 -16.65 -6.16
C LEU A 286 -13.18 -17.07 -6.46
N LEU A 287 -12.83 -18.29 -6.03
CA LEU A 287 -11.51 -18.88 -6.28
C LEU A 287 -11.49 -19.63 -7.61
N GLU A 288 -10.47 -19.38 -8.44
CA GLU A 288 -10.25 -20.10 -9.71
C GLU A 288 -9.90 -21.57 -9.46
N GLU A 289 -9.03 -21.83 -8.47
CA GLU A 289 -8.53 -23.15 -8.08
C GLU A 289 -8.79 -23.45 -6.58
N PRO A 290 -10.05 -23.66 -6.15
CA PRO A 290 -10.41 -23.77 -4.74
C PRO A 290 -9.68 -24.86 -3.96
N GLN A 291 -9.37 -25.99 -4.59
CA GLN A 291 -8.66 -27.10 -3.94
C GLN A 291 -7.21 -26.71 -3.63
N LEU A 292 -6.56 -26.03 -4.57
CA LEU A 292 -5.20 -25.53 -4.41
C LEU A 292 -5.16 -24.47 -3.30
N SER A 293 -6.10 -23.53 -3.31
CA SER A 293 -6.19 -22.47 -2.31
C SER A 293 -6.40 -23.02 -0.92
N VAL A 294 -7.37 -23.93 -0.72
CA VAL A 294 -7.59 -24.57 0.59
C VAL A 294 -6.32 -25.28 1.07
N ARG A 295 -5.64 -26.05 0.21
CA ARG A 295 -4.39 -26.74 0.58
C ARG A 295 -3.31 -25.75 1.05
N ARG A 296 -3.17 -24.62 0.38
CA ARG A 296 -2.19 -23.58 0.71
C ARG A 296 -2.54 -22.83 1.99
N LEU A 297 -3.82 -22.51 2.20
CA LEU A 297 -4.33 -21.93 3.44
C LEU A 297 -4.12 -22.87 4.63
N VAL A 298 -4.34 -24.18 4.46
CA VAL A 298 -4.02 -25.19 5.49
C VAL A 298 -2.55 -25.12 5.86
N LYS A 299 -1.64 -25.15 4.87
CA LYS A 299 -0.20 -25.10 5.10
C LYS A 299 0.22 -23.83 5.86
N ILE A 300 -0.38 -22.69 5.53
CA ILE A 300 -0.20 -21.43 6.25
C ILE A 300 -0.62 -21.56 7.71
N LEU A 301 -1.83 -22.04 7.97
CA LEU A 301 -2.41 -22.11 9.30
C LEU A 301 -1.66 -23.11 10.19
N GLU A 302 -1.30 -24.28 9.67
CA GLU A 302 -0.49 -25.28 10.38
C GLU A 302 0.89 -24.71 10.73
N THR A 303 1.53 -23.97 9.82
CA THR A 303 2.81 -23.33 10.09
C THR A 303 2.67 -22.23 11.15
N ALA A 304 1.60 -21.43 11.11
CA ALA A 304 1.33 -20.39 12.11
C ALA A 304 1.00 -20.95 13.49
N GLN A 305 0.27 -22.07 13.57
CA GLN A 305 -0.07 -22.75 14.82
C GLN A 305 1.17 -23.19 15.59
N ALA A 306 2.27 -23.56 14.91
CA ALA A 306 3.54 -23.88 15.56
C ALA A 306 4.12 -22.71 16.39
N PHE A 307 3.66 -21.48 16.13
CA PHE A 307 3.99 -20.27 16.88
C PHE A 307 2.87 -19.82 17.84
N GLY A 308 1.85 -20.65 18.05
CA GLY A 308 0.72 -20.38 18.95
C GLY A 308 -0.39 -19.50 18.36
N TYR A 309 -0.42 -19.31 17.04
CA TYR A 309 -1.52 -18.60 16.37
C TYR A 309 -2.78 -19.47 16.25
N SER A 310 -3.95 -18.87 16.41
CA SER A 310 -5.26 -19.50 16.19
C SER A 310 -6.12 -18.60 15.30
N SER A 311 -6.50 -19.09 14.12
CA SER A 311 -7.40 -18.39 13.19
C SER A 311 -8.86 -18.41 13.63
N LEU A 312 -9.22 -19.29 14.56
CA LEU A 312 -10.59 -19.57 14.96
C LEU A 312 -11.37 -18.32 15.41
N PRO A 313 -10.82 -17.44 16.27
CA PRO A 313 -11.54 -16.24 16.71
C PRO A 313 -11.84 -15.29 15.55
N GLN A 314 -10.89 -15.11 14.62
CA GLN A 314 -11.07 -14.18 13.52
C GLN A 314 -12.05 -14.70 12.48
N ILE A 315 -12.01 -15.99 12.16
CA ILE A 315 -12.98 -16.61 11.25
C ILE A 315 -14.38 -16.56 11.87
N HIS A 316 -14.52 -16.86 13.17
CA HIS A 316 -15.81 -16.80 13.85
C HIS A 316 -16.42 -15.40 13.85
N ARG A 317 -15.62 -14.34 14.09
CA ARG A 317 -16.06 -12.93 13.98
C ARG A 317 -16.73 -12.64 12.64
N CYS A 318 -16.19 -13.19 11.58
CA CYS A 318 -16.69 -12.89 10.25
C CYS A 318 -17.92 -13.72 9.86
N TYR A 319 -18.18 -14.85 10.53
CA TYR A 319 -19.44 -15.58 10.41
C TYR A 319 -20.54 -15.07 11.34
N ARG A 320 -20.21 -14.46 12.48
CA ARG A 320 -21.20 -14.07 13.51
C ARG A 320 -20.84 -12.77 14.22
N THR A 321 -21.86 -11.97 14.49
CA THR A 321 -21.77 -10.59 15.00
C THR A 321 -21.32 -10.45 16.46
N SER A 322 -21.10 -11.53 17.23
CA SER A 322 -20.62 -11.40 18.62
C SER A 322 -19.76 -12.57 19.09
N LEU A 323 -18.58 -12.22 19.62
CA LEU A 323 -17.65 -13.11 20.33
C LEU A 323 -17.85 -13.11 21.85
N GLU A 324 -18.63 -12.19 22.41
CA GLU A 324 -18.65 -11.98 23.86
C GLU A 324 -19.13 -13.24 24.60
N GLY A 325 -18.27 -13.76 25.49
CA GLY A 325 -18.55 -14.95 26.32
C GLY A 325 -18.47 -16.30 25.60
N ARG A 326 -18.03 -16.35 24.33
CA ARG A 326 -17.84 -17.60 23.58
C ARG A 326 -16.48 -18.22 23.88
N THR A 327 -16.45 -19.54 24.09
CA THR A 327 -15.20 -20.30 24.20
C THR A 327 -14.73 -20.79 22.82
N ASP A 328 -13.44 -21.12 22.68
CA ASP A 328 -12.91 -21.76 21.46
C ASP A 328 -13.67 -23.05 21.11
N ARG A 329 -14.18 -23.77 22.12
CA ARG A 329 -15.01 -24.97 21.91
C ARG A 329 -16.33 -24.62 21.21
N ASP A 330 -16.99 -23.54 21.64
CA ASP A 330 -18.24 -23.09 21.04
C ASP A 330 -18.04 -22.62 19.59
N MET A 331 -16.95 -21.88 19.33
CA MET A 331 -16.62 -21.39 18.00
C MET A 331 -16.31 -22.53 17.02
N MET A 332 -15.53 -23.52 17.46
CA MET A 332 -15.22 -24.70 16.65
C MET A 332 -16.48 -25.52 16.37
N GLN A 333 -17.36 -25.69 17.35
CA GLN A 333 -18.62 -26.41 17.15
C GLN A 333 -19.53 -25.71 16.13
N ASP A 334 -19.58 -24.37 16.14
CA ASP A 334 -20.32 -23.60 15.15
C ASP A 334 -19.77 -23.80 13.72
N LEU A 335 -18.44 -23.79 13.54
CA LEU A 335 -17.80 -24.08 12.25
C LEU A 335 -18.07 -25.52 11.78
N LEU A 336 -17.96 -26.50 12.67
CA LEU A 336 -18.25 -27.90 12.37
C LEU A 336 -19.71 -28.12 11.92
N ARG A 337 -20.65 -27.33 12.43
CA ARG A 337 -22.06 -27.34 11.97
C ARG A 337 -22.22 -26.76 10.57
N GLY A 338 -21.40 -25.77 10.20
CA GLY A 338 -21.33 -25.24 8.83
C GLY A 338 -20.82 -26.29 7.84
N GLY A 339 -19.90 -27.15 8.29
CA GLY A 339 -19.39 -28.27 7.52
C GLY A 339 -18.50 -27.85 6.34
N PHE A 340 -18.36 -28.75 5.36
CA PHE A 340 -17.57 -28.50 4.14
C PHE A 340 -18.49 -28.19 2.96
N SER A 341 -18.06 -27.28 2.08
CA SER A 341 -18.82 -26.92 0.89
C SER A 341 -18.94 -28.11 -0.07
N PRO A 342 -20.17 -28.44 -0.52
CA PRO A 342 -20.41 -29.45 -1.54
C PRO A 342 -20.12 -28.91 -2.96
N GLU A 343 -20.29 -27.60 -3.20
CA GLU A 343 -20.13 -26.97 -4.51
C GLU A 343 -18.72 -26.38 -4.66
N ARG A 344 -17.75 -27.21 -5.06
CA ARG A 344 -16.34 -26.78 -5.20
C ARG A 344 -16.18 -25.62 -6.19
N GLN A 345 -16.92 -25.63 -7.29
CA GLN A 345 -16.78 -24.66 -8.38
C GLN A 345 -17.25 -23.24 -8.02
N LYS A 346 -17.96 -23.06 -6.90
CA LYS A 346 -18.43 -21.75 -6.43
C LYS A 346 -17.88 -21.42 -5.05
N MET A 347 -16.73 -21.98 -4.71
CA MET A 347 -16.12 -21.74 -3.41
C MET A 347 -15.52 -20.34 -3.39
N ASP A 348 -16.02 -19.52 -2.47
CA ASP A 348 -15.44 -18.23 -2.15
C ASP A 348 -14.23 -18.36 -1.20
N VAL A 349 -13.44 -17.29 -1.10
CA VAL A 349 -12.28 -17.21 -0.20
C VAL A 349 -12.70 -17.40 1.27
N VAL A 350 -13.89 -16.97 1.66
CA VAL A 350 -14.44 -17.09 3.02
C VAL A 350 -14.59 -18.55 3.43
N THR A 351 -15.28 -19.32 2.59
CA THR A 351 -15.50 -20.75 2.76
C THR A 351 -14.18 -21.51 2.71
N ALA A 352 -13.23 -21.08 1.87
CA ALA A 352 -11.89 -21.66 1.83
C ALA A 352 -11.13 -21.47 3.15
N TRP A 353 -11.21 -20.30 3.80
CA TRP A 353 -10.61 -20.07 5.11
C TRP A 353 -11.24 -20.90 6.22
N ALA A 354 -12.57 -21.06 6.19
CA ALA A 354 -13.30 -21.89 7.14
C ALA A 354 -12.92 -23.37 7.00
N GLU A 355 -12.93 -23.90 5.77
CA GLU A 355 -12.48 -25.26 5.50
C GLU A 355 -11.02 -25.46 5.91
N ALA A 356 -10.13 -24.53 5.55
CA ALA A 356 -8.72 -24.60 5.91
C ALA A 356 -8.52 -24.63 7.42
N THR A 357 -9.32 -23.89 8.18
CA THR A 357 -9.25 -23.88 9.65
C THR A 357 -9.73 -25.17 10.28
N LEU A 358 -10.80 -25.78 9.73
CA LEU A 358 -11.24 -27.11 10.17
C LEU A 358 -10.18 -28.17 9.87
N ILE A 359 -9.53 -28.11 8.71
CA ILE A 359 -8.50 -29.10 8.33
C ILE A 359 -7.21 -28.90 9.14
N ALA A 360 -6.79 -27.65 9.37
CA ALA A 360 -5.60 -27.31 10.13
C ALA A 360 -5.76 -27.53 11.65
N ALA A 361 -6.98 -27.63 12.18
CA ALA A 361 -7.20 -27.86 13.60
C ALA A 361 -6.58 -29.18 14.09
N ASP A 362 -6.13 -29.21 15.34
CA ASP A 362 -5.54 -30.39 15.99
C ASP A 362 -6.52 -31.59 15.95
N GLU A 363 -5.99 -32.78 15.63
CA GLU A 363 -6.81 -33.98 15.45
C GLU A 363 -7.50 -34.39 16.77
N ASP A 364 -6.78 -34.37 17.88
CA ASP A 364 -7.32 -34.76 19.18
C ASP A 364 -8.39 -33.76 19.64
N TYR A 365 -8.18 -32.48 19.37
CA TYR A 365 -9.18 -31.44 19.62
C TYR A 365 -10.47 -31.68 18.82
N LEU A 366 -10.37 -31.98 17.51
CA LEU A 366 -11.52 -32.32 16.66
C LEU A 366 -12.25 -33.57 17.14
N LEU A 367 -11.52 -34.61 17.52
CA LEU A 367 -12.08 -35.86 18.04
C LEU A 367 -12.73 -35.72 19.43
N SER A 368 -12.46 -34.62 20.15
CA SER A 368 -13.13 -34.28 21.41
C SER A 368 -14.59 -33.81 21.22
N PHE A 369 -15.01 -33.61 19.97
CA PHE A 369 -16.38 -33.30 19.59
C PHE A 369 -17.11 -34.57 19.15
N ASP A 370 -18.43 -34.61 19.39
CA ASP A 370 -19.31 -35.70 18.92
C ASP A 370 -19.59 -35.54 17.41
N LEU A 371 -18.62 -35.91 16.59
CA LEU A 371 -18.65 -35.73 15.15
C LEU A 371 -19.52 -36.81 14.48
N SER A 372 -20.44 -36.38 13.61
CA SER A 372 -21.19 -37.31 12.77
C SER A 372 -20.28 -38.08 11.81
N GLU A 373 -20.69 -39.29 11.42
CA GLU A 373 -19.94 -40.14 10.47
C GLU A 373 -19.66 -39.42 9.14
N LYS A 374 -20.59 -38.56 8.68
CA LYS A 374 -20.40 -37.72 7.49
C LYS A 374 -19.24 -36.74 7.66
N LEU A 375 -19.18 -36.03 8.79
CA LEU A 375 -18.12 -35.07 9.08
C LEU A 375 -16.78 -35.78 9.29
N LEU A 376 -16.77 -36.92 10.00
CA LEU A 376 -15.58 -37.76 10.18
C LEU A 376 -15.02 -38.23 8.83
N ALA A 377 -15.90 -38.67 7.92
CA ALA A 377 -15.49 -39.07 6.57
C ALA A 377 -14.90 -37.92 5.76
N GLN A 378 -15.51 -36.73 5.81
CA GLN A 378 -15.01 -35.54 5.14
C GLN A 378 -13.65 -35.09 5.70
N LEU A 379 -13.51 -35.04 7.02
CA LEU A 379 -12.25 -34.70 7.69
C LEU A 379 -11.16 -35.74 7.41
N SER A 380 -11.48 -37.04 7.49
CA SER A 380 -10.55 -38.12 7.19
C SER A 380 -10.03 -38.04 5.75
N GLY A 381 -10.90 -37.75 4.78
CA GLY A 381 -10.50 -37.62 3.38
C GLY A 381 -9.65 -36.39 3.08
N LYS A 382 -9.81 -35.31 3.85
CA LYS A 382 -9.11 -34.02 3.63
C LYS A 382 -7.80 -33.89 4.43
N LYS A 383 -7.80 -34.31 5.70
CA LYS A 383 -6.64 -34.23 6.60
C LYS A 383 -5.71 -35.45 6.45
N GLY A 384 -6.27 -36.62 6.12
CA GLY A 384 -5.51 -37.85 5.86
C GLY A 384 -4.84 -38.47 7.09
N THR A 385 -5.22 -38.05 8.30
CA THR A 385 -4.63 -38.54 9.55
C THR A 385 -5.31 -39.83 10.05
N PRO A 386 -4.56 -40.71 10.75
CA PRO A 386 -5.05 -42.04 11.11
C PRO A 386 -6.10 -42.04 12.23
N GLY A 387 -6.13 -41.02 13.11
CA GLY A 387 -7.08 -40.97 14.23
C GLY A 387 -8.51 -40.78 13.76
N LEU A 388 -8.76 -39.83 12.86
CA LEU A 388 -10.07 -39.59 12.25
C LEU A 388 -10.61 -40.84 11.55
N ARG A 389 -9.75 -41.54 10.80
CA ARG A 389 -10.14 -42.79 10.13
C ARG A 389 -10.49 -43.89 11.13
N LYS A 390 -9.72 -44.04 12.22
CA LYS A 390 -10.03 -45.01 13.29
C LYS A 390 -11.37 -44.69 13.97
N ALA A 391 -11.65 -43.42 14.23
CA ALA A 391 -12.93 -42.99 14.79
C ALA A 391 -14.10 -43.32 13.85
N LEU A 392 -13.93 -43.10 12.54
CA LEU A 392 -14.92 -43.50 11.53
C LEU A 392 -15.15 -45.02 11.51
N LEU A 393 -14.10 -45.84 11.62
CA LEU A 393 -14.20 -47.30 11.61
C LEU A 393 -14.84 -47.90 12.88
N ALA A 394 -15.07 -47.08 13.92
CA ALA A 394 -15.67 -47.53 15.17
C ALA A 394 -17.16 -47.90 15.00
N THR A 395 -17.85 -47.33 14.02
CA THR A 395 -19.27 -47.59 13.75
C THR A 395 -19.46 -48.49 12.52
N SER A 396 -20.64 -49.14 12.41
CA SER A 396 -20.95 -49.98 11.25
C SER A 396 -21.06 -49.17 9.96
N THR A 397 -21.79 -48.05 9.99
CA THR A 397 -21.95 -47.16 8.84
C THR A 397 -20.63 -46.52 8.43
N GLY A 398 -19.80 -46.12 9.40
CA GLY A 398 -18.50 -45.53 9.11
C GLY A 398 -17.53 -46.50 8.44
N ARG A 399 -17.63 -47.82 8.71
CA ARG A 399 -16.88 -48.84 7.94
C ARG A 399 -17.32 -48.93 6.49
N GLU A 400 -18.62 -48.82 6.21
CA GLU A 400 -19.13 -48.80 4.84
C GLU A 400 -18.67 -47.53 4.10
N ILE A 401 -18.69 -46.38 4.77
CA ILE A 401 -18.18 -45.13 4.20
C ILE A 401 -16.68 -45.22 3.90
N ALA A 402 -15.88 -45.74 4.84
CA ALA A 402 -14.44 -45.92 4.64
C ALA A 402 -14.14 -46.89 3.49
N LEU A 403 -14.91 -47.97 3.35
CA LEU A 403 -14.82 -48.88 2.20
C LEU A 403 -15.16 -48.16 0.89
N GLY A 404 -16.22 -47.34 0.87
CA GLY A 404 -16.56 -46.51 -0.30
C GLY A 404 -15.41 -45.59 -0.70
N GLN A 405 -14.80 -44.91 0.27
CA GLN A 405 -13.64 -44.04 0.05
C GLN A 405 -12.43 -44.81 -0.50
N ASP A 406 -12.14 -46.00 0.03
CA ASP A 406 -11.04 -46.84 -0.45
C ASP A 406 -11.26 -47.33 -1.89
N LEU A 407 -12.51 -47.48 -2.29
CA LEU A 407 -12.92 -47.83 -3.64
C LEU A 407 -13.03 -46.62 -4.59
N GLY A 408 -12.87 -45.39 -4.06
CA GLY A 408 -13.00 -44.14 -4.82
C GLY A 408 -14.44 -43.77 -5.19
N LEU A 409 -15.42 -44.20 -4.39
CA LEU A 409 -16.87 -44.01 -4.60
C LEU A 409 -17.43 -42.77 -3.92
#